data_AF-A0A4R5P1L2-F1
#
_entry.id   AF-A0A4R5P1L2-F1
#
_cell.length_a   1.000
_cell.length_b   1.000
_cell.length_c   1.000
_cell.angle_alpha   90.00
_cell.angle_beta   90.00
_cell.angle_gamma   90.00
#
_symmetry.space_group_name_H-M   'P 1'
#
loop_
_entity.id
_entity.type
_entity.pdbx_description
1 polymer ?
#
loop_
_entity_poly.entity_id
_entity_poly.type
_entity_poly.pdbx_seq_one_letter_code
_entity_poly.pdbx_strand_id
1 'polypeptide(L)'
;MVANHPDAIKFIDIEEGWTTLDDASSEHIEAFYRKGRKTKTSIRIITQDIGEIKSSKIASAIKNNAATFILLYNEKASSREEIEAFLGMNALDMEKYASLRRQNGPGGFREIFIKEMGKSHIWLLEPFLWEHAMVTSNPSERNKIAALTKKHGNIEDSIAEWVYHTKQKHYV
;
A
#
# COMPACT_ATOMS: atom_id res chain seq x y z
N MET A 1 -22.01 -4.52 -11.12
CA MET A 1 -21.08 -3.38 -11.22
C MET A 1 -20.00 -3.60 -12.28
N VAL A 2 -19.10 -4.59 -12.14
CA VAL A 2 -18.00 -4.81 -13.10
C VAL A 2 -18.46 -5.24 -14.50
N ALA A 3 -19.44 -6.15 -14.58
CA ALA A 3 -20.00 -6.63 -15.84
C ALA A 3 -20.83 -5.57 -16.60
N ASN A 4 -21.37 -4.58 -15.89
CA ASN A 4 -22.29 -3.58 -16.46
C ASN A 4 -21.54 -2.44 -17.17
N HIS A 5 -20.22 -2.36 -17.03
CA HIS A 5 -19.41 -1.27 -17.61
C HIS A 5 -18.12 -1.81 -18.26
N PRO A 6 -18.19 -2.72 -19.24
CA PRO A 6 -17.03 -3.47 -19.74
C PRO A 6 -15.87 -2.59 -20.25
N ASP A 7 -16.17 -1.39 -20.76
CA ASP A 7 -15.16 -0.49 -21.32
C ASP A 7 -14.46 0.41 -20.31
N ALA A 8 -15.00 0.55 -19.10
CA ALA A 8 -14.42 1.37 -18.05
C ALA A 8 -13.25 0.65 -17.36
N ILE A 9 -12.16 1.37 -17.10
CA ILE A 9 -11.07 0.89 -16.24
C ILE A 9 -11.57 0.94 -14.80
N LYS A 10 -11.48 -0.18 -14.07
CA LYS A 10 -11.87 -0.25 -12.66
C LYS A 10 -10.68 -0.70 -11.81
N PHE A 11 -10.57 -0.09 -10.64
CA PHE A 11 -9.65 -0.51 -9.59
C PHE A 11 -10.49 -0.98 -8.41
N ILE A 12 -10.17 -2.17 -7.91
CA ILE A 12 -10.77 -2.73 -6.69
C ILE A 12 -9.62 -2.90 -5.71
N ASP A 13 -9.57 -2.03 -4.72
CA ASP A 13 -8.62 -2.13 -3.62
C ASP A 13 -9.36 -2.70 -2.42
N ILE A 14 -8.82 -3.77 -1.84
CA ILE A 14 -9.38 -4.44 -0.67
C ILE A 14 -8.31 -4.42 0.42
N GLU A 15 -8.68 -3.97 1.61
CA GLU A 15 -7.79 -3.82 2.77
C GLU A 15 -8.25 -4.74 3.91
N GLU A 16 -7.32 -5.55 4.43
CA GLU A 16 -7.46 -6.41 5.62
C GLU A 16 -8.73 -7.33 5.69
N GLY A 17 -8.85 -8.10 6.77
CA GLY A 17 -10.05 -8.91 7.02
C GLY A 17 -10.19 -10.16 6.13
N TRP A 18 -9.07 -10.66 5.60
CA TRP A 18 -9.04 -11.78 4.65
C TRP A 18 -9.51 -13.11 5.23
N THR A 19 -9.34 -13.26 6.54
CA THR A 19 -9.72 -14.45 7.30
C THR A 19 -11.23 -14.50 7.59
N THR A 20 -11.94 -13.38 7.45
CA THR A 20 -13.37 -13.25 7.75
C THR A 20 -14.25 -13.12 6.51
N LEU A 21 -13.67 -13.20 5.31
CA LEU A 21 -14.40 -13.20 4.05
C LEU A 21 -15.36 -14.39 3.98
N ASP A 22 -16.62 -14.12 3.65
CA ASP A 22 -17.57 -15.17 3.33
C ASP A 22 -17.22 -15.87 2.01
N ASP A 23 -17.87 -17.01 1.76
CA ASP A 23 -17.58 -17.87 0.61
C ASP A 23 -17.87 -17.14 -0.71
N ALA A 24 -18.99 -16.41 -0.77
CA ALA A 24 -19.37 -15.66 -1.96
C ALA A 24 -18.33 -14.57 -2.29
N SER A 25 -17.86 -13.82 -1.30
CA SER A 25 -16.86 -12.76 -1.48
C SER A 25 -15.53 -13.36 -1.92
N SER A 26 -15.12 -14.47 -1.31
CA SER A 26 -13.90 -15.20 -1.67
C SER A 26 -13.93 -15.66 -3.14
N GLU A 27 -15.03 -16.25 -3.58
CA GLU A 27 -15.21 -16.69 -4.98
C GLU A 27 -15.16 -15.52 -5.97
N HIS A 28 -15.78 -14.38 -5.64
CA HIS A 28 -15.74 -13.19 -6.48
C HIS A 28 -14.33 -12.62 -6.61
N ILE A 29 -13.58 -12.53 -5.49
CA ILE A 29 -12.20 -12.03 -5.49
C ILE A 29 -11.30 -12.95 -6.32
N GLU A 30 -11.42 -14.27 -6.15
CA GLU A 30 -10.70 -15.23 -6.99
C GLU A 30 -11.03 -15.05 -8.48
N ALA A 31 -12.32 -14.86 -8.81
CA ALA A 31 -12.74 -14.60 -10.19
C ALA A 31 -12.11 -13.32 -10.76
N PHE A 32 -11.95 -12.25 -9.96
CA PHE A 32 -11.25 -11.03 -10.39
C PHE A 32 -9.76 -11.28 -10.67
N TYR A 33 -9.07 -12.05 -9.84
CA TYR A 33 -7.67 -12.41 -10.11
C TYR A 33 -7.50 -13.20 -11.41
N ARG A 34 -8.43 -14.12 -11.71
CA ARG A 34 -8.38 -14.95 -12.91
C ARG A 34 -8.86 -14.24 -14.18
N LYS A 35 -9.90 -13.41 -14.08
CA LYS A 35 -10.66 -12.89 -15.25
C LYS A 35 -10.77 -11.36 -15.31
N GLY A 36 -10.33 -10.62 -14.29
CA GLY A 36 -10.45 -9.16 -14.19
C GLY A 36 -9.86 -8.41 -15.39
N ARG A 37 -8.73 -8.88 -15.93
CA ARG A 37 -8.09 -8.32 -17.13
C ARG A 37 -9.03 -8.23 -18.34
N LYS A 38 -9.94 -9.20 -18.50
CA LYS A 38 -10.92 -9.22 -19.61
C LYS A 38 -11.99 -8.13 -19.50
N THR A 39 -12.13 -7.51 -18.33
CA THR A 39 -13.15 -6.50 -18.03
C THR A 39 -12.53 -5.15 -17.63
N LYS A 40 -11.26 -4.95 -17.98
CA LYS A 40 -10.42 -3.79 -17.59
C LYS A 40 -10.44 -3.53 -16.07
N THR A 41 -10.48 -4.59 -15.29
CA THR A 41 -10.50 -4.52 -13.82
C THR A 41 -9.14 -4.94 -13.27
N SER A 42 -8.54 -4.06 -12.48
CA SER A 42 -7.38 -4.35 -11.64
C SER A 42 -7.86 -4.57 -10.21
N ILE A 43 -7.38 -5.62 -9.57
CA ILE A 43 -7.61 -5.89 -8.15
C ILE A 43 -6.30 -5.79 -7.38
N ARG A 44 -6.32 -5.15 -6.23
CA ARG A 44 -5.20 -5.02 -5.30
C ARG A 44 -5.65 -5.45 -3.91
N ILE A 45 -4.75 -6.13 -3.24
CA ILE A 45 -4.88 -6.58 -1.87
C ILE A 45 -3.82 -5.84 -1.07
N ILE A 46 -4.24 -5.25 0.05
CA ILE A 46 -3.38 -4.49 0.96
C ILE A 46 -3.50 -5.13 2.34
N THR A 47 -2.37 -5.60 2.87
CA THR A 47 -2.32 -6.23 4.19
C THR A 47 -1.01 -5.95 4.91
N GLN A 48 -1.08 -5.93 6.25
CA GLN A 48 0.09 -5.83 7.13
C GLN A 48 0.74 -7.19 7.42
N ASP A 49 -0.03 -8.29 7.34
CA ASP A 49 0.46 -9.63 7.65
C ASP A 49 0.15 -10.61 6.52
N ILE A 50 1.21 -11.16 5.92
CA ILE A 50 1.10 -12.17 4.87
C ILE A 50 0.43 -13.46 5.38
N GLY A 51 0.45 -13.71 6.69
CA GLY A 51 -0.25 -14.83 7.34
C GLY A 51 -1.76 -14.81 7.11
N GLU A 52 -2.39 -13.63 7.09
CA GLU A 52 -3.82 -13.49 6.80
C GLU A 52 -4.14 -13.89 5.36
N ILE A 53 -3.28 -13.51 4.42
CA ILE A 53 -3.43 -13.92 3.01
C ILE A 53 -3.19 -15.42 2.85
N LYS A 54 -2.12 -15.96 3.46
CA LYS A 54 -1.77 -17.39 3.39
C LYS A 54 -2.87 -18.29 3.95
N SER A 55 -3.58 -17.84 4.98
CA SER A 55 -4.70 -18.57 5.58
C SER A 55 -6.04 -18.37 4.87
N SER A 56 -6.13 -17.39 3.95
CA SER A 56 -7.35 -17.13 3.20
C SER A 56 -7.60 -18.13 2.06
N LYS A 57 -8.87 -18.30 1.69
CA LYS A 57 -9.30 -19.15 0.55
C LYS A 57 -8.76 -18.66 -0.80
N ILE A 58 -8.38 -17.39 -0.89
CA ILE A 58 -7.93 -16.73 -2.12
C ILE A 58 -6.40 -16.77 -2.31
N ALA A 59 -5.63 -17.34 -1.36
CA ALA A 59 -4.17 -17.37 -1.38
C ALA A 59 -3.58 -17.88 -2.71
N SER A 60 -4.12 -19.00 -3.21
CA SER A 60 -3.66 -19.63 -4.46
C SER A 60 -3.93 -18.75 -5.68
N ALA A 61 -5.08 -18.07 -5.71
CA ALA A 61 -5.44 -17.19 -6.81
C ALA A 61 -4.49 -15.99 -6.88
N ILE A 62 -4.15 -15.39 -5.73
CA ILE A 62 -3.20 -14.28 -5.62
C ILE A 62 -1.81 -14.74 -6.08
N LYS A 63 -1.29 -15.82 -5.50
CA LYS A 63 0.05 -16.34 -5.79
C LYS A 63 0.26 -16.61 -7.28
N ASN A 64 -0.76 -17.15 -7.96
CA ASN A 64 -0.64 -17.57 -9.36
C ASN A 64 -0.97 -16.46 -10.38
N ASN A 65 -1.76 -15.44 -10.01
CA ASN A 65 -2.29 -14.47 -10.98
C ASN A 65 -1.88 -13.02 -10.72
N ALA A 66 -1.38 -12.68 -9.52
CA ALA A 66 -0.86 -11.35 -9.24
C ALA A 66 0.35 -11.06 -10.12
N ALA A 67 0.27 -9.99 -10.92
CA ALA A 67 1.37 -9.58 -11.80
C ALA A 67 2.46 -8.80 -11.06
N THR A 68 2.06 -8.10 -10.00
CA THR A 68 2.87 -7.08 -9.33
C THR A 68 2.75 -7.28 -7.82
N PHE A 69 3.89 -7.27 -7.13
CA PHE A 69 3.97 -7.22 -5.68
C PHE A 69 4.70 -5.95 -5.26
N ILE A 70 4.12 -5.22 -4.32
CA ILE A 70 4.71 -4.01 -3.74
C ILE A 70 4.95 -4.31 -2.26
N LEU A 71 6.21 -4.37 -1.85
CA LEU A 71 6.62 -4.65 -0.49
C LEU A 71 7.19 -3.38 0.14
N LEU A 72 6.68 -3.02 1.31
CA LEU A 72 7.17 -1.92 2.11
C LEU A 72 8.21 -2.44 3.12
N TYR A 73 8.98 -1.52 3.68
CA TYR A 73 9.94 -1.81 4.73
C TYR A 73 9.34 -2.67 5.86
N ASN A 74 10.00 -3.80 6.15
CA ASN A 74 9.66 -4.70 7.25
C ASN A 74 10.92 -4.98 8.09
N GLU A 75 10.85 -4.69 9.39
CA GLU A 75 11.97 -4.84 10.33
C GLU A 75 12.28 -6.31 10.64
N LYS A 76 11.25 -7.16 10.63
CA LYS A 76 11.36 -8.55 11.07
C LYS A 76 11.90 -9.42 9.93
N ALA A 77 13.07 -10.04 10.15
CA ALA A 77 13.63 -10.99 9.20
C ALA A 77 12.69 -12.16 8.88
N SER A 78 12.07 -12.75 9.91
CA SER A 78 11.12 -13.85 9.75
C SER A 78 9.92 -13.49 8.87
N SER A 79 9.36 -12.29 9.02
CA SER A 79 8.26 -11.83 8.16
C SER A 79 8.70 -11.69 6.70
N ARG A 80 9.95 -11.28 6.45
CA ARG A 80 10.50 -11.19 5.09
C ARG A 80 10.72 -12.59 4.49
N GLU A 81 11.18 -13.55 5.27
CA GLU A 81 11.32 -14.96 4.87
C GLU A 81 9.96 -15.61 4.56
N GLU A 82 8.91 -15.29 5.31
CA GLU A 82 7.57 -15.77 4.99
C GLU A 82 7.03 -15.23 3.66
N ILE A 83 7.31 -13.96 3.38
CA ILE A 83 6.97 -13.32 2.10
C ILE A 83 7.78 -13.96 0.96
N GLU A 84 9.07 -14.21 1.17
CA GLU A 84 9.97 -14.90 0.23
C GLU A 84 9.39 -16.25 -0.20
N ALA A 85 9.05 -17.09 0.77
CA ALA A 85 8.50 -18.42 0.52
C ALA A 85 7.13 -18.37 -0.19
N PHE A 86 6.31 -17.36 0.11
CA PHE A 86 5.01 -17.19 -0.53
C PHE A 86 5.15 -16.74 -1.99
N LEU A 87 6.04 -15.77 -2.25
CA LEU A 87 6.21 -15.12 -3.56
C LEU A 87 7.23 -15.81 -4.47
N GLY A 88 8.05 -16.74 -3.95
CA GLY A 88 9.13 -17.37 -4.70
C GLY A 88 10.24 -16.36 -5.08
N MET A 89 10.68 -15.57 -4.11
CA MET A 89 11.77 -14.61 -4.31
C MET A 89 13.13 -15.33 -4.34
N ASN A 90 14.05 -14.87 -5.18
CA ASN A 90 15.41 -15.40 -5.19
C ASN A 90 16.34 -14.64 -4.22
N ALA A 91 17.59 -15.08 -4.08
CA ALA A 91 18.55 -14.45 -3.18
C ALA A 91 18.76 -12.95 -3.46
N LEU A 92 18.79 -12.54 -4.74
CA LEU A 92 18.95 -11.13 -5.13
C LEU A 92 17.70 -10.30 -4.79
N ASP A 93 16.50 -10.87 -4.97
CA ASP A 93 15.24 -10.25 -4.54
C ASP A 93 15.26 -10.03 -3.02
N MET A 94 15.76 -10.99 -2.26
CA MET A 94 15.86 -10.90 -0.81
C MET A 94 16.89 -9.90 -0.33
N GLU A 95 18.04 -9.79 -0.99
CA GLU A 95 19.03 -8.75 -0.69
C GLU A 95 18.45 -7.35 -0.92
N LYS A 96 17.74 -7.15 -2.04
CA LYS A 96 17.04 -5.90 -2.33
C LYS A 96 15.96 -5.59 -1.30
N TYR A 97 15.11 -6.56 -0.99
CA TYR A 97 14.04 -6.34 -0.02
C TYR A 97 14.61 -6.07 1.39
N ALA A 98 15.70 -6.75 1.76
CA ALA A 98 16.33 -6.55 3.04
C ALA A 98 17.02 -5.18 3.19
N SER A 99 17.40 -4.55 2.08
CA SER A 99 18.08 -3.26 2.04
C SER A 99 17.15 -2.05 2.00
N LEU A 100 15.83 -2.24 1.96
CA LEU A 100 14.87 -1.12 1.99
C LEU A 100 15.14 -0.22 3.21
N ARG A 101 15.08 1.09 2.97
CA ARG A 101 15.21 2.14 3.98
C ARG A 101 13.91 2.91 4.12
N ARG A 102 13.75 3.55 5.28
CA ARG A 102 12.66 4.51 5.51
C ARG A 102 13.12 5.63 6.43
N GLN A 103 12.57 6.81 6.21
CA GLN A 103 12.65 7.92 7.15
C GLN A 103 11.22 8.41 7.42
N ASN A 104 10.85 8.49 8.70
CA ASN A 104 9.51 8.94 9.10
C ASN A 104 9.45 10.46 9.24
N GLY A 105 8.22 10.99 9.17
CA GLY A 105 7.93 12.39 9.40
C GLY A 105 7.98 13.25 8.13
N PRO A 106 7.82 14.57 8.28
CA PRO A 106 7.77 15.47 7.14
C PRO A 106 9.13 15.57 6.46
N GLY A 107 9.16 15.34 5.14
CA GLY A 107 10.39 15.15 4.38
C GLY A 107 11.11 13.83 4.60
N GLY A 108 10.44 12.89 5.24
CA GLY A 108 10.82 11.49 5.19
C GLY A 108 10.52 10.86 3.83
N PHE A 109 11.07 9.68 3.62
CA PHE A 109 10.87 8.87 2.43
C PHE A 109 10.58 7.41 2.81
N ARG A 110 10.11 6.66 1.82
CA ARG A 110 9.96 5.21 1.88
C ARG A 110 10.65 4.60 0.68
N GLU A 111 11.53 3.63 0.89
CA GLU A 111 11.86 2.73 -0.18
C GLU A 111 10.83 1.62 -0.24
N ILE A 112 10.35 1.33 -1.45
CA ILE A 112 9.42 0.25 -1.75
C ILE A 112 10.11 -0.71 -2.73
N PHE A 113 9.92 -1.99 -2.50
CA PHE A 113 10.34 -3.03 -3.43
C PHE A 113 9.16 -3.36 -4.34
N ILE A 114 9.36 -3.28 -5.65
CA ILE A 114 8.35 -3.69 -6.64
C ILE A 114 8.91 -4.88 -7.41
N LYS A 115 8.17 -5.99 -7.38
CA LYS A 115 8.42 -7.18 -8.21
C LYS A 115 7.32 -7.36 -9.23
N GLU A 116 7.72 -7.44 -10.49
CA GLU A 116 6.85 -7.69 -11.62
C GLU A 116 7.38 -8.89 -12.39
N MET A 117 6.66 -10.00 -12.34
CA MET A 117 7.11 -11.28 -12.91
C MET A 117 8.54 -11.64 -12.43
N GLY A 118 9.50 -11.77 -13.34
CA GLY A 118 10.89 -12.08 -13.05
C GLY A 118 11.80 -10.88 -12.72
N LYS A 119 11.27 -9.66 -12.70
CA LYS A 119 12.06 -8.43 -12.47
C LYS A 119 11.71 -7.80 -11.13
N SER A 120 12.70 -7.18 -10.48
CA SER A 120 12.52 -6.50 -9.20
C SER A 120 13.39 -5.25 -9.09
N HIS A 121 12.81 -4.18 -8.53
CA HIS A 121 13.48 -2.90 -8.35
C HIS A 121 13.09 -2.26 -7.02
N ILE A 122 14.01 -1.48 -6.46
CA ILE A 122 13.75 -0.61 -5.31
C ILE A 122 13.41 0.77 -5.88
N TRP A 123 12.34 1.36 -5.36
CA TRP A 123 11.90 2.70 -5.70
C TRP A 123 11.86 3.55 -4.43
N LEU A 124 12.28 4.80 -4.55
CA LEU A 124 12.15 5.77 -3.48
C LEU A 124 10.85 6.55 -3.69
N LEU A 125 9.99 6.52 -2.68
CA LEU A 125 8.71 7.21 -2.60
C LEU A 125 8.82 8.35 -1.59
N GLU A 126 8.66 9.57 -2.09
CA GLU A 126 8.55 10.79 -1.29
C GLU A 126 7.14 11.33 -1.42
N PRO A 127 6.33 11.33 -0.35
CA PRO A 127 5.01 11.93 -0.39
C PRO A 127 5.13 13.45 -0.45
N PHE A 128 4.26 14.11 -1.22
CA PHE A 128 4.16 15.56 -1.17
C PHE A 128 3.72 15.97 0.24
N LEU A 129 4.27 17.07 0.78
CA LEU A 129 3.91 17.54 2.13
C LEU A 129 2.39 17.77 2.32
N TRP A 130 1.70 18.15 1.24
CA TRP A 130 0.24 18.27 1.24
C TRP A 130 -0.44 16.92 1.47
N GLU A 131 -0.01 15.87 0.77
CA GLU A 131 -0.52 14.52 0.96
C GLU A 131 -0.20 14.00 2.36
N HIS A 132 1.05 14.18 2.79
CA HIS A 132 1.47 13.82 4.15
C HIS A 132 0.57 14.46 5.20
N ALA A 133 0.25 15.75 5.07
CA ALA A 133 -0.63 16.46 6.01
C ALA A 133 -2.06 15.90 6.01
N MET A 134 -2.58 15.51 4.84
CA MET A 134 -3.93 14.93 4.73
C MET A 134 -4.04 13.55 5.38
N VAL A 135 -3.01 12.71 5.25
CA VAL A 135 -3.08 11.30 5.66
C VAL A 135 -2.24 10.94 6.88
N THR A 136 -1.58 11.91 7.52
CA THR A 136 -0.71 11.63 8.66
C THR A 136 -1.48 10.98 9.81
N SER A 137 -0.95 9.87 10.32
CA SER A 137 -1.43 9.22 11.54
C SER A 137 -0.65 9.68 12.79
N ASN A 138 0.43 10.45 12.62
CA ASN A 138 1.26 10.92 13.72
C ASN A 138 0.43 11.80 14.68
N PRO A 139 0.30 11.44 15.98
CA PRO A 139 -0.54 12.19 16.90
C PRO A 139 -0.19 13.66 17.03
N SER A 140 1.11 14.02 17.02
CA SER A 140 1.55 15.41 17.16
C SER A 140 1.18 16.25 15.94
N GLU A 141 1.32 15.68 14.74
CA GLU A 141 0.97 16.35 13.48
C GLU A 141 -0.55 16.50 13.36
N ARG A 142 -1.31 15.42 13.62
CA ARG A 142 -2.78 15.45 13.63
C ARG A 142 -3.35 16.47 14.61
N ASN A 143 -2.83 16.49 15.84
CA ASN A 143 -3.30 17.44 16.86
C ASN A 143 -3.02 18.88 16.44
N LYS A 144 -1.87 19.15 15.80
CA LYS A 144 -1.53 20.47 15.28
C LYS A 144 -2.45 20.89 14.14
N ILE A 145 -2.71 20.02 13.18
CA ILE A 145 -3.64 20.28 12.07
C ILE A 145 -5.05 20.52 12.62
N ALA A 146 -5.53 19.68 13.55
CA ALA A 146 -6.84 19.85 14.16
C ALA A 146 -6.97 21.19 14.93
N ALA A 147 -5.91 21.64 15.60
CA ALA A 147 -5.89 22.96 16.23
C ALA A 147 -5.97 24.10 15.21
N LEU A 148 -5.26 23.99 14.09
CA LEU A 148 -5.35 24.93 12.97
C LEU A 148 -6.76 24.92 12.34
N THR A 149 -7.40 23.75 12.22
CA THR A 149 -8.77 23.63 11.71
C THR A 149 -9.77 24.35 12.58
N LYS A 150 -9.60 24.29 13.91
CA LYS A 150 -10.42 25.10 14.83
C LYS A 150 -10.18 26.61 14.68
N LYS A 151 -8.95 27.02 14.34
CA LYS A 151 -8.57 28.43 14.15
C LYS A 151 -9.12 29.01 12.84
N HIS A 152 -9.01 28.28 11.73
CA HIS A 152 -9.42 28.74 10.39
C HIS A 152 -10.87 28.43 10.05
N GLY A 153 -11.48 27.47 10.73
CA GLY A 153 -12.84 27.00 10.44
C GLY A 153 -12.95 26.07 9.23
N ASN A 154 -11.85 25.80 8.52
CA ASN A 154 -11.78 24.86 7.41
C ASN A 154 -10.43 24.10 7.39
N ILE A 155 -10.40 22.91 6.77
CA ILE A 155 -9.22 22.03 6.80
C ILE A 155 -8.18 22.45 5.76
N GLU A 156 -8.61 23.05 4.66
CA GLU A 156 -7.79 23.47 3.53
C GLU A 156 -6.75 24.52 3.94
N ASP A 157 -7.19 25.62 4.57
CA ASP A 157 -6.30 26.67 5.10
C ASP A 157 -5.40 26.16 6.22
N SER A 158 -5.91 25.18 6.98
CA SER A 158 -5.15 24.54 8.06
C SER A 158 -4.00 23.71 7.56
N ILE A 159 -4.24 22.91 6.52
CA ILE A 159 -3.20 22.15 5.83
C ILE A 159 -2.21 23.12 5.18
N ALA A 160 -2.70 24.20 4.55
CA ALA A 160 -1.83 25.20 3.93
C ALA A 160 -0.86 25.85 4.95
N GLU A 161 -1.38 26.31 6.10
CA GLU A 161 -0.56 26.86 7.19
C GLU A 161 0.42 25.82 7.74
N TRP A 162 -0.04 24.58 7.95
CA TRP A 162 0.83 23.49 8.43
C TRP A 162 1.96 23.19 7.44
N VAL A 163 1.67 23.08 6.14
CA VAL A 163 2.65 22.82 5.08
C VAL A 163 3.65 23.96 4.99
N TYR A 164 3.20 25.22 5.05
CA TYR A 164 4.09 26.39 5.02
C TYR A 164 5.12 26.34 6.15
N HIS A 165 4.68 26.13 7.39
CA HIS A 165 5.58 26.04 8.54
C HIS A 165 6.50 24.82 8.49
N THR A 166 5.99 23.69 8.00
CA THR A 166 6.77 22.46 7.87
C THR A 166 7.86 22.60 6.79
N LYS A 167 7.55 23.24 5.66
CA LYS A 167 8.55 23.55 4.62
C LYS A 167 9.71 24.37 5.17
N GLN A 168 9.42 25.42 5.93
CA GLN A 168 10.46 26.27 6.54
C GLN A 168 11.40 25.51 7.48
N LYS A 169 10.91 24.45 8.13
CA LYS A 169 11.68 23.67 9.09
C LYS A 169 12.58 22.61 8.44
N HIS A 170 12.16 22.06 7.31
CA HIS A 170 12.75 20.85 6.74
C HIS A 170 13.41 21.05 5.36
N TYR A 171 13.14 22.16 4.68
CA TYR A 171 13.54 22.38 3.29
C TYR A 171 14.12 23.78 3.02
N VAL A 172 14.51 24.51 4.07
CA VAL A 172 15.15 25.83 4.01
C VAL A 172 16.48 25.78 4.74
#